data_AF-A0A7T0DWH7-F1
#
_entry.id   AF-A0A7T0DWH7-F1
#
_cell.length_a   1.000
_cell.length_b   1.000
_cell.length_c   1.000
_cell.angle_alpha   90.00
_cell.angle_beta   90.00
_cell.angle_gamma   90.00
#
_symmetry.space_group_name_H-M   'P 1'
#
loop_
_entity.id
_entity.type
_entity.pdbx_description
1 polymer ?
#
loop_
_entity_poly.entity_id
_entity_poly.type
_entity_poly.pdbx_seq_one_letter_code
_entity_poly.pdbx_strand_id
1 'polypeptide(L)'
;MQQSDLELLTASNGAPINMWTHGVPVEPEAQLLSTAKMPFIFKHLAVMPDVHLGKGSKDIEAVMAAQSSLVEIVHTLRQVVCVKG
;
A
#
# COMPACT_ATOMS: atom_id res chain seq x y z
N MET A 1 15.21 14.52 -15.07
CA MET A 1 13.88 14.19 -14.49
C MET A 1 12.88 14.14 -15.63
N GLN A 2 12.57 12.96 -16.14
CA GLN A 2 11.49 12.80 -17.13
C GLN A 2 10.16 12.66 -16.39
N GLN A 3 9.18 13.43 -16.82
CA GLN A 3 7.89 13.67 -16.17
C GLN A 3 6.76 12.86 -16.86
N SER A 4 7.06 11.67 -17.41
CA SER A 4 6.24 11.04 -18.46
C SER A 4 5.62 9.67 -18.15
N ASP A 5 5.62 9.19 -16.89
CA ASP A 5 5.10 7.85 -16.56
C ASP A 5 4.03 7.87 -15.44
N LEU A 6 3.34 9.00 -15.23
CA LEU A 6 2.24 9.11 -14.26
C LEU A 6 0.90 8.77 -14.92
N GLU A 7 0.25 7.71 -14.46
CA GLU A 7 -1.12 7.35 -14.79
C GLU A 7 -2.05 7.68 -13.61
N LEU A 8 -3.15 8.38 -13.88
CA LEU A 8 -4.13 8.79 -12.87
C LEU A 8 -5.36 7.90 -12.92
N LEU A 9 -5.60 7.12 -11.87
CA LEU A 9 -6.87 6.42 -11.66
C LEU A 9 -7.74 7.18 -10.66
N THR A 10 -8.99 7.45 -11.06
CA THR A 10 -9.96 8.15 -10.20
C THR A 10 -11.00 7.15 -9.69
N ALA A 11 -11.10 6.96 -8.38
CA ALA A 11 -12.20 6.23 -7.77
C ALA A 11 -13.41 7.17 -7.60
N SER A 12 -14.62 6.70 -7.92
CA SER A 12 -15.87 7.48 -7.84
C SER A 12 -16.23 8.05 -6.46
N ASN A 13 -15.49 7.69 -5.40
CA ASN A 13 -15.61 8.27 -4.05
C ASN A 13 -14.33 8.02 -3.21
N GLY A 14 -13.15 8.19 -3.80
CA GLY A 14 -11.87 7.93 -3.11
C GLY A 14 -10.80 8.93 -3.53
N ALA A 15 -9.68 8.93 -2.81
CA ALA A 15 -8.53 9.74 -3.16
C ALA A 15 -8.00 9.35 -4.56
N PRO A 16 -7.49 10.31 -5.35
CA PRO A 16 -6.87 10.00 -6.64
C PRO A 16 -5.69 9.05 -6.45
N ILE A 17 -5.52 8.13 -7.39
CA ILE A 17 -4.43 7.15 -7.36
C ILE A 17 -3.41 7.59 -8.40
N ASN A 18 -2.21 7.91 -7.95
CA ASN A 18 -1.09 8.28 -8.80
C ASN A 18 -0.25 7.03 -9.04
N MET A 19 -0.20 6.53 -10.27
CA MET A 19 0.51 5.31 -10.63
C MET A 19 1.74 5.62 -11.47
N TRP A 20 2.88 5.03 -11.10
CA TRP A 20 4.15 5.11 -11.81
C TRP A 20 4.63 3.72 -12.24
N THR A 21 3.75 2.93 -12.83
CA THR A 21 3.96 1.49 -13.07
C THR A 21 4.08 1.14 -14.55
N HIS A 22 4.50 2.08 -15.40
CA HIS A 22 4.61 1.87 -16.84
C HIS A 22 5.51 0.66 -17.17
N GLY A 23 4.92 -0.39 -17.75
CA GLY A 23 5.62 -1.63 -18.12
C GLY A 23 5.81 -2.66 -16.99
N VAL A 24 5.25 -2.40 -15.80
CA VAL A 24 5.26 -3.35 -14.67
C VAL A 24 3.85 -3.91 -14.48
N PRO A 25 3.65 -5.24 -14.41
CA PRO A 25 2.36 -5.83 -14.11
C PRO A 25 1.86 -5.37 -12.73
N VAL A 26 0.72 -4.70 -12.69
CA VAL A 26 0.04 -4.32 -11.44
C VAL A 26 -1.22 -5.17 -11.32
N GLU A 27 -1.26 -5.97 -10.25
CA GLU A 27 -2.40 -6.83 -9.89
C GLU A 27 -3.55 -6.01 -9.23
N PRO A 28 -4.76 -6.57 -9.04
CA PRO A 28 -6.00 -5.98 -9.55
C PRO A 28 -6.37 -4.60 -9.00
N GLU A 29 -6.76 -3.72 -9.94
CA GLU A 29 -7.30 -2.37 -9.73
C GLU A 29 -8.33 -2.29 -8.60
N ALA A 30 -9.13 -3.34 -8.39
CA ALA A 30 -10.14 -3.41 -7.33
C ALA A 30 -9.58 -3.18 -5.91
N GLN A 31 -8.36 -3.65 -5.61
CA GLN A 31 -7.72 -3.44 -4.31
C GLN A 31 -7.26 -1.99 -4.15
N LEU A 32 -6.70 -1.41 -5.22
CA LEU A 32 -6.27 -0.01 -5.24
C LEU A 32 -7.46 0.92 -5.06
N LEU A 33 -8.57 0.66 -5.77
CA LEU A 33 -9.83 1.39 -5.66
C LEU A 33 -10.45 1.28 -4.26
N SER A 34 -10.39 0.10 -3.63
CA SER A 34 -10.88 -0.10 -2.26
C SER A 34 -10.02 0.65 -1.24
N THR A 35 -8.70 0.64 -1.45
CA THR A 35 -7.73 1.34 -0.58
C THR A 35 -7.88 2.86 -0.68
N ALA A 36 -8.05 3.38 -1.90
CA ALA A 36 -8.27 4.79 -2.15
C ALA A 36 -9.54 5.35 -1.50
N LYS A 37 -10.54 4.50 -1.23
CA LYS A 37 -11.79 4.87 -0.54
C LYS A 37 -11.66 4.90 0.98
N MET A 38 -10.54 4.49 1.57
CA MET A 38 -10.40 4.46 3.02
C MET A 38 -10.36 5.89 3.60
N PRO A 39 -11.09 6.16 4.70
CA PRO A 39 -11.35 7.52 5.18
C PRO A 39 -10.10 8.26 5.72
N PHE A 40 -8.98 7.54 5.87
CA PHE A 40 -7.71 8.09 6.32
C PHE A 40 -6.73 8.41 5.17
N ILE A 41 -7.09 8.13 3.91
CA ILE A 41 -6.29 8.57 2.76
C ILE A 41 -6.55 10.06 2.53
N PHE A 42 -5.52 10.88 2.69
CA PHE A 42 -5.68 12.34 2.69
C PHE A 42 -5.65 12.99 1.29
N LYS A 43 -4.55 12.82 0.52
CA LYS A 43 -4.35 13.55 -0.76
C LYS A 43 -4.44 12.67 -1.98
N HIS A 44 -3.71 11.57 -1.98
CA HIS A 44 -3.64 10.61 -3.08
C HIS A 44 -3.08 9.29 -2.55
N LEU A 45 -3.37 8.20 -3.25
CA LEU A 45 -2.69 6.91 -3.09
C LEU A 45 -1.59 6.84 -4.14
N ALA A 46 -0.33 6.79 -3.73
CA ALA A 46 0.81 6.63 -4.64
C ALA A 46 1.08 5.13 -4.87
N VAL A 47 1.24 4.74 -6.13
CA VAL A 47 1.54 3.37 -6.55
C VAL A 47 2.83 3.42 -7.38
N MET A 48 3.91 2.86 -6.83
CA MET A 48 5.24 2.88 -7.41
C MET A 48 5.54 1.60 -8.21
N PRO A 49 6.52 1.58 -9.12
CA PRO A 49 6.83 0.39 -9.93
C PRO A 49 7.46 -0.74 -9.12
N ASP A 50 7.95 -0.48 -7.90
CA ASP A 50 8.34 -1.51 -6.93
C ASP A 50 7.16 -2.03 -6.10
N VAL A 51 5.92 -1.60 -6.39
CA VAL A 51 4.73 -2.15 -5.78
C VAL A 51 4.62 -3.62 -6.18
N HIS A 52 4.64 -4.48 -5.19
CA HIS A 52 4.27 -5.87 -5.33
C HIS A 52 3.07 -6.07 -4.40
N LEU A 53 2.17 -7.00 -4.75
CA LEU A 53 1.10 -7.41 -3.84
C LEU A 53 1.71 -8.06 -2.59
N GLY A 54 2.04 -7.23 -1.61
CA GLY A 54 2.07 -7.63 -0.23
C GLY A 54 0.65 -7.55 0.28
N LYS A 55 0.03 -8.67 0.57
CA LYS A 55 -1.08 -8.73 1.54
C LYS A 55 -0.48 -8.39 2.92
N GLY A 56 0.03 -7.18 3.11
CA GLY A 56 1.16 -6.93 4.01
C GLY A 56 2.49 -7.35 3.38
N SER A 57 3.37 -6.41 3.12
CA SER A 57 4.73 -6.72 2.66
C SER A 57 5.50 -7.34 3.83
N LYS A 58 5.64 -8.68 3.79
CA LYS A 58 5.93 -9.60 4.90
C LYS A 58 4.79 -9.72 5.90
N ASP A 59 4.52 -10.96 6.28
CA ASP A 59 3.65 -11.32 7.40
C ASP A 59 4.19 -10.66 8.68
N ILE A 60 3.39 -9.78 9.30
CA ILE A 60 3.84 -9.00 10.45
C ILE A 60 4.06 -9.92 11.66
N GLU A 61 3.27 -10.99 11.76
CA GLU A 61 3.42 -12.02 12.78
C GLU A 61 4.79 -12.72 12.67
N ALA A 62 5.25 -13.00 11.45
CA ALA A 62 6.59 -13.55 11.21
C ALA A 62 7.71 -12.59 11.65
N VAL A 63 7.55 -11.27 11.41
CA VAL A 63 8.51 -10.25 11.84
C VAL A 63 8.52 -10.12 13.37
N MET A 64 7.35 -10.07 13.99
CA MET A 64 7.21 -9.98 15.45
C MET A 64 7.79 -11.22 16.15
N ALA A 65 7.61 -12.42 15.57
CA ALA A 65 8.21 -13.63 16.08
C ALA A 65 9.75 -13.57 16.07
N ALA A 66 10.34 -13.09 14.97
CA ALA A 66 11.80 -12.97 14.82
C ALA A 66 12.44 -11.97 15.79
N GLN A 67 11.68 -10.97 16.26
CA GLN A 67 12.18 -9.93 17.17
C GLN A 67 11.66 -10.08 18.61
N SER A 68 10.97 -11.17 18.93
CA SER A 68 10.32 -11.41 20.23
C SER A 68 11.26 -11.33 21.44
N SER A 69 12.57 -11.57 21.27
CA SER A 69 13.55 -11.44 22.36
C SER A 69 14.01 -10.00 22.63
N LEU A 70 13.66 -9.06 21.76
CA LEU A 70 14.10 -7.66 21.82
C LEU A 70 13.00 -6.69 22.29
N VAL A 71 11.75 -7.14 22.30
CA VAL A 71 10.57 -6.30 22.57
C VAL A 71 9.56 -7.02 23.45
N GLU A 72 8.81 -6.26 24.25
CA GLU A 72 7.65 -6.75 24.99
C GLU A 72 6.36 -6.32 24.28
N ILE A 73 5.46 -7.28 24.02
CA ILE A 73 4.17 -6.98 23.39
C ILE A 73 3.17 -6.56 24.46
N VAL A 74 2.83 -5.27 24.48
CA VAL A 74 1.80 -4.73 25.38
C VAL A 74 0.39 -4.89 24.82
N HIS A 75 0.23 -4.79 23.49
CA HIS A 75 -1.06 -4.88 22.80
C HIS A 75 -0.86 -5.40 21.38
N THR A 76 -1.84 -6.15 20.87
CA THR A 76 -1.87 -6.61 19.48
C THR A 76 -2.96 -5.87 18.71
N LEU A 77 -2.57 -5.23 17.62
CA LEU A 77 -3.50 -4.55 16.70
C LEU A 77 -3.59 -5.35 15.40
N ARG A 78 -4.78 -5.36 14.78
CA ARG A 78 -4.95 -5.98 13.46
C ARG A 78 -4.39 -5.05 12.39
N GLN A 79 -3.40 -5.52 11.63
CA GLN A 79 -2.93 -4.79 10.46
C GLN A 79 -4.07 -4.67 9.43
N VAL A 80 -4.40 -3.44 9.07
CA VAL A 80 -5.46 -3.15 8.08
C VAL A 80 -4.85 -2.86 6.71
N VAL A 81 -3.71 -2.17 6.66
CA VAL A 81 -2.99 -1.84 5.42
C VAL A 81 -1.51 -1.64 5.72
N CYS A 82 -0.63 -2.01 4.78
CA CYS A 82 0.80 -1.74 4.84
C CYS A 82 1.13 -0.66 3.80
N VAL A 83 1.61 0.50 4.25
CA VAL A 83 2.00 1.60 3.37
C VAL A 83 3.50 1.83 3.58
N LYS A 84 4.28 1.68 2.51
CA LYS A 84 5.71 2.01 2.50
C LYS A 84 5.81 3.47 2.05
N GLY A 85 6.31 4.33 2.93
CA GLY A 85 6.66 5.73 2.64
C GLY A 85 8.10 5.87 2.18
#